data_AF-A0A9D7PSY2-F1
#
_entry.id   AF-A0A9D7PSY2-F1
#
_cell.length_a   1.000
_cell.length_b   1.000
_cell.length_c   1.000
_cell.angle_alpha   90.00
_cell.angle_beta   90.00
_cell.angle_gamma   90.00
#
_symmetry.space_group_name_H-M   'P 1'
#
loop_
_entity.id
_entity.type
_entity.pdbx_description
1 polymer ?
#
loop_
_entity_poly.entity_id
_entity_poly.type
_entity_poly.pdbx_seq_one_letter_code
_entity_poly.pdbx_strand_id
1 'polypeptide(L)'
;MKRFTLILSAALAMLAFNAHAAGLESFVGKNPANLLKKEKPFAKAYRATIKDQDLPVWTERLSVGHPAEAVTLGGQTLILMSACNPKSGCEDERFYILYEPADQSITGFFFLPPDMSAPGDHRMAASRWLGKTPAKERSDFLLNRALKDAMPETEQQPAVKAAN
;
A
#
# COMPACT_ATOMS: atom_id res chain seq x y z
N MET A 1 -61.90 25.50 4.83
CA MET A 1 -61.26 24.39 4.12
C MET A 1 -59.75 24.57 4.25
N LYS A 2 -59.05 23.56 4.79
CA LYS A 2 -57.63 23.60 5.19
C LYS A 2 -56.71 23.53 3.95
N ARG A 3 -55.69 24.40 3.97
CA ARG A 3 -54.45 24.36 3.16
C ARG A 3 -53.70 23.04 3.44
N PHE A 4 -52.85 22.56 2.54
CA PHE A 4 -51.45 22.25 2.87
C PHE A 4 -50.61 21.88 1.64
N THR A 5 -49.59 22.70 1.42
CA THR A 5 -48.43 22.55 0.53
C THR A 5 -47.66 21.27 0.83
N LEU A 6 -47.23 20.54 -0.21
CA LEU A 6 -46.16 19.53 -0.12
C LEU A 6 -45.25 19.69 -1.33
N ILE A 7 -44.19 20.47 -1.15
CA ILE A 7 -42.97 20.42 -1.94
C ILE A 7 -41.85 20.19 -0.94
N LEU A 8 -40.81 19.48 -1.40
CA LEU A 8 -39.44 19.45 -0.89
C LEU A 8 -39.06 18.20 -0.07
N SER A 9 -38.48 17.22 -0.76
CA SER A 9 -37.53 16.26 -0.19
C SER A 9 -36.63 15.72 -1.31
N ALA A 10 -35.65 16.51 -1.73
CA ALA A 10 -34.60 16.07 -2.66
C ALA A 10 -33.29 16.80 -2.36
N ALA A 11 -32.73 16.59 -1.16
CA ALA A 11 -31.40 17.14 -0.82
C ALA A 11 -30.77 16.41 0.38
N LEU A 12 -30.52 15.09 0.29
CA LEU A 12 -29.78 14.39 1.35
C LEU A 12 -28.73 13.35 0.87
N ALA A 13 -28.44 13.26 -0.44
CA ALA A 13 -27.53 12.24 -0.96
C ALA A 13 -26.08 12.70 -1.23
N MET A 14 -25.76 14.00 -1.13
CA MET A 14 -24.44 14.52 -1.55
C MET A 14 -23.39 14.65 -0.44
N LEU A 15 -23.72 14.40 0.84
CA LEU A 15 -22.76 14.60 1.94
C LEU A 15 -21.84 13.41 2.22
N ALA A 16 -22.13 12.21 1.70
CA ALA A 16 -21.35 11.00 2.00
C ALA A 16 -20.04 10.88 1.19
N PHE A 17 -19.94 11.53 0.03
CA PHE A 17 -18.74 11.45 -0.82
C PHE A 17 -17.57 12.30 -0.30
N ASN A 18 -17.85 13.44 0.35
CA ASN A 18 -16.79 14.37 0.80
C ASN A 18 -16.01 13.87 2.02
N ALA A 19 -16.61 13.03 2.88
CA ALA A 19 -15.93 12.51 4.07
C ALA A 19 -14.81 11.51 3.75
N HIS A 20 -14.91 10.80 2.63
CA HIS A 20 -13.90 9.81 2.21
C HIS A 20 -12.65 10.47 1.60
N ALA A 21 -12.81 11.61 0.93
CA ALA A 21 -11.68 12.36 0.36
C ALA A 21 -10.79 12.97 1.45
N ALA A 22 -11.38 13.52 2.52
CA ALA A 22 -10.66 14.16 3.61
C ALA A 22 -9.73 13.20 4.39
N GLY A 23 -10.03 11.89 4.39
CA GLY A 23 -9.19 10.88 5.04
C GLY A 23 -8.01 10.40 4.20
N LEU A 24 -8.04 10.58 2.87
CA LEU A 24 -6.96 10.14 1.97
C LEU A 24 -5.81 11.16 1.92
N GLU A 25 -6.13 12.45 2.02
CA GLU A 25 -5.14 13.55 1.99
C GLU A 25 -4.15 13.49 3.16
N SER A 26 -4.53 12.90 4.29
CA SER A 26 -3.61 12.73 5.43
C SER A 26 -2.53 11.68 5.15
N PHE A 27 -2.74 10.79 4.17
CA PHE A 27 -1.82 9.71 3.81
C PHE A 27 -0.92 10.07 2.64
N VAL A 28 -1.50 10.56 1.54
CA VAL A 28 -0.79 10.69 0.26
C VAL A 28 0.46 11.58 0.40
N GLY A 29 1.58 11.08 -0.13
CA GLY A 29 2.87 11.76 -0.11
C GLY A 29 3.58 11.72 1.25
N LYS A 30 2.98 11.14 2.30
CA LYS A 30 3.63 11.04 3.62
C LYS A 30 4.46 9.77 3.72
N ASN A 31 5.57 9.87 4.45
CA ASN A 31 6.42 8.73 4.75
C ASN A 31 5.72 7.76 5.73
N PRO A 32 5.79 6.42 5.51
CA PRO A 32 5.18 5.39 6.36
C PRO A 32 5.56 5.48 7.84
N ALA A 33 6.82 5.80 8.17
CA ALA A 33 7.24 5.97 9.56
C ALA A 33 6.53 7.16 10.25
N ASN A 34 6.20 8.21 9.50
CA ASN A 34 5.41 9.33 10.00
C ASN A 34 3.94 8.94 10.14
N LEU A 35 3.40 8.15 9.21
CA LEU A 35 2.02 7.64 9.26
C LEU A 35 1.81 6.72 10.46
N LEU A 36 2.76 5.84 10.79
CA LEU A 36 2.71 5.02 12.00
C LEU A 36 2.62 5.82 13.31
N LYS A 37 3.10 7.07 13.31
CA LYS A 37 3.05 7.97 14.46
C LYS A 37 1.76 8.78 14.51
N LYS A 38 1.28 9.25 13.35
CA LYS A 38 0.20 10.25 13.25
C LYS A 38 -1.18 9.63 12.97
N GLU A 39 -1.23 8.58 12.17
CA GLU A 39 -2.47 7.92 11.75
C GLU A 39 -2.78 6.73 12.67
N LYS A 40 -3.45 6.99 13.80
CA LYS A 40 -3.75 5.96 14.81
C LYS A 40 -4.48 4.73 14.26
N PRO A 41 -5.50 4.85 13.38
CA PRO A 41 -6.17 3.68 12.81
C PRO A 41 -5.21 2.79 12.02
N PHE A 42 -4.41 3.39 11.14
CA PHE A 42 -3.38 2.68 10.39
C PHE A 42 -2.35 2.03 11.32
N ALA A 43 -1.83 2.76 12.31
CA ALA A 43 -0.83 2.23 13.23
C ALA A 43 -1.35 1.04 14.05
N LYS A 44 -2.65 1.02 14.39
CA LYS A 44 -3.30 -0.12 15.05
C LYS A 44 -3.41 -1.32 14.11
N ALA A 45 -3.92 -1.10 12.89
CA ALA A 45 -4.04 -2.14 11.87
C ALA A 45 -2.68 -2.76 11.52
N TYR A 46 -1.65 -1.92 11.39
CA TYR A 46 -0.29 -2.33 11.11
C TYR A 46 0.28 -3.22 12.20
N ARG A 47 0.25 -2.76 13.45
CA ARG A 47 0.74 -3.54 14.59
C ARG A 47 -0.01 -4.86 14.73
N ALA A 48 -1.32 -4.88 14.50
CA ALA A 48 -2.10 -6.11 14.53
C ALA A 48 -1.69 -7.10 13.41
N THR A 49 -1.35 -6.57 12.23
CA THR A 49 -0.94 -7.37 11.07
C THR A 49 0.43 -8.02 11.23
N ILE A 50 1.39 -7.28 11.80
CA ILE A 50 2.75 -7.78 12.01
C ILE A 50 2.92 -8.51 13.34
N LYS A 51 1.90 -8.50 14.20
CA LYS A 51 1.96 -9.16 15.51
C LYS A 51 2.20 -10.65 15.33
N ASP A 52 3.11 -11.20 16.13
CA ASP A 52 3.44 -12.63 16.17
C ASP A 52 4.01 -13.17 14.83
N GLN A 53 4.38 -12.25 13.92
CA GLN A 53 5.08 -12.59 12.69
C GLN A 53 6.58 -12.50 12.94
N ASP A 54 7.31 -13.53 12.52
CA ASP A 54 8.78 -13.51 12.52
C ASP A 54 9.28 -12.59 11.39
N LEU A 55 9.25 -11.28 11.63
CA LEU A 55 9.70 -10.25 10.70
C LEU A 55 10.94 -9.54 11.25
N PRO A 56 11.85 -9.06 10.39
CA PRO A 56 12.99 -8.28 10.83
C PRO A 56 12.57 -7.02 11.60
N VAL A 57 13.33 -6.64 12.63
CA VAL A 57 13.05 -5.50 13.52
C VAL A 57 12.84 -4.18 12.77
N TRP A 58 13.47 -3.98 11.60
CA TRP A 58 13.29 -2.74 10.83
C TRP A 58 11.83 -2.52 10.40
N THR A 59 11.06 -3.61 10.24
CA THR A 59 9.63 -3.55 9.87
C THR A 59 8.80 -2.85 10.94
N GLU A 60 9.19 -2.87 12.22
CA GLU A 60 8.42 -2.22 13.29
C GLU A 60 8.25 -0.70 13.10
N ARG A 61 9.20 -0.07 12.40
CA ARG A 61 9.28 1.39 12.27
C ARG A 61 9.11 1.90 10.84
N LEU A 62 9.25 1.05 9.83
CA LEU A 62 9.17 1.42 8.41
C LEU A 62 10.08 2.62 8.04
N SER A 63 11.28 2.68 8.64
CA SER A 63 12.12 3.89 8.66
C SER A 63 12.59 4.35 7.28
N VAL A 64 12.93 3.43 6.38
CA VAL A 64 13.25 3.74 4.97
C VAL A 64 12.01 3.48 4.13
N GLY A 65 11.04 4.37 4.29
CA GLY A 65 9.75 4.32 3.60
C GLY A 65 9.66 5.25 2.40
N HIS A 66 8.95 4.83 1.36
CA HIS A 66 8.61 5.68 0.22
C HIS A 66 7.31 6.45 0.49
N PRO A 67 7.11 7.65 -0.08
CA PRO A 67 5.87 8.41 0.08
C PRO A 67 4.64 7.55 -0.25
N ALA A 68 3.62 7.56 0.61
CA ALA A 68 2.42 6.77 0.39
C ALA A 68 1.63 7.23 -0.83
N GLU A 69 1.01 6.28 -1.53
CA GLU A 69 0.27 6.52 -2.77
C GLU A 69 -1.20 6.10 -2.58
N ALA A 70 -2.13 6.85 -3.16
CA ALA A 70 -3.51 6.39 -3.30
C ALA A 70 -3.62 5.52 -4.55
N VAL A 71 -4.18 4.31 -4.41
CA VAL A 71 -4.35 3.36 -5.51
C VAL A 71 -5.80 2.90 -5.56
N THR A 72 -6.35 2.69 -6.75
CA THR A 72 -7.73 2.17 -6.90
C THR A 72 -7.68 0.75 -7.42
N LEU A 73 -8.20 -0.19 -6.62
CA LEU A 73 -8.28 -1.62 -6.96
C LEU A 73 -9.70 -2.11 -6.66
N GLY A 74 -10.34 -2.76 -7.62
CA GLY A 74 -11.69 -3.33 -7.44
C GLY A 74 -12.74 -2.27 -7.11
N GLY A 75 -12.57 -1.04 -7.61
CA GLY A 75 -13.44 0.10 -7.31
C GLY A 75 -13.24 0.72 -5.92
N GLN A 76 -12.23 0.28 -5.17
CA GLN A 76 -11.92 0.78 -3.83
C GLN A 76 -10.61 1.54 -3.84
N THR A 77 -10.61 2.72 -3.23
CA THR A 77 -9.38 3.49 -3.00
C THR A 77 -8.67 2.98 -1.75
N LEU A 78 -7.44 2.51 -1.94
CA LEU A 78 -6.54 2.01 -0.91
C LEU A 78 -5.31 2.92 -0.81
N ILE A 79 -4.59 2.82 0.31
CA ILE A 79 -3.31 3.48 0.49
C ILE A 79 -2.19 2.47 0.37
N LEU A 80 -1.34 2.63 -0.65
CA LEU A 80 -0.08 1.92 -0.78
C LEU A 80 1.00 2.60 0.05
N MET A 81 1.68 1.82 0.88
CA MET A 81 2.91 2.20 1.55
C MET A 81 3.97 1.15 1.24
N SER A 82 5.23 1.57 1.14
CA SER A 82 6.36 0.65 1.03
C SER A 82 7.53 1.12 1.88
N ALA A 83 8.28 0.17 2.41
CA ALA A 83 9.54 0.41 3.10
C ALA A 83 10.53 -0.74 2.84
N CYS A 84 11.80 -0.51 3.15
CA CYS A 84 12.87 -1.47 2.93
C CYS A 84 13.89 -1.51 4.06
N ASN A 85 14.71 -2.56 4.07
CA ASN A 85 15.79 -2.71 5.02
C ASN A 85 16.89 -1.67 4.76
N PRO A 86 17.20 -0.79 5.74
CA PRO A 86 18.28 0.19 5.59
C PRO A 86 19.68 -0.43 5.49
N LYS A 87 19.90 -1.60 6.09
CA LYS A 87 21.26 -2.15 6.27
C LYS A 87 21.90 -2.61 4.96
N SER A 88 21.07 -2.95 4.00
CA SER A 88 21.42 -3.54 2.70
C SER A 88 21.17 -2.57 1.54
N GLY A 89 20.93 -1.29 1.83
CA GLY A 89 20.59 -0.32 0.79
C GLY A 89 19.27 -0.62 0.07
N CYS A 90 18.34 -1.34 0.71
CA CYS A 90 17.03 -1.71 0.15
C CYS A 90 17.04 -2.78 -0.95
N GLU A 91 18.12 -3.56 -1.04
CA GLU A 91 18.28 -4.58 -2.08
C GLU A 91 17.73 -5.96 -1.67
N ASP A 92 17.72 -6.29 -0.38
CA ASP A 92 17.46 -7.66 0.12
C ASP A 92 16.05 -7.91 0.65
N GLU A 93 15.40 -6.90 1.22
CA GLU A 93 14.15 -7.02 1.93
C GLU A 93 13.30 -5.77 1.76
N ARG A 94 12.05 -5.98 1.37
CA ARG A 94 11.07 -4.92 1.14
C ARG A 94 9.74 -5.31 1.76
N PHE A 95 8.98 -4.31 2.17
CA PHE A 95 7.64 -4.53 2.70
C PHE A 95 6.66 -3.59 2.03
N TYR A 96 5.64 -4.16 1.39
CA TYR A 96 4.55 -3.47 0.75
C TYR A 96 3.27 -3.64 1.54
N ILE A 97 2.50 -2.57 1.67
CA ILE A 97 1.32 -2.50 2.52
C ILE A 97 0.21 -1.80 1.75
N LEU A 98 -0.92 -2.49 1.55
CA LEU A 98 -2.18 -1.86 1.17
C LEU A 98 -3.04 -1.71 2.42
N TYR A 99 -3.31 -0.46 2.80
CA TYR A 99 -4.25 -0.14 3.86
C TYR A 99 -5.59 0.25 3.26
N GLU A 100 -6.66 -0.34 3.79
CA GLU A 100 -8.04 -0.02 3.44
C GLU A 100 -8.66 0.86 4.53
N PRO A 101 -8.87 2.17 4.29
CA PRO A 101 -9.37 3.07 5.33
C PRO A 101 -10.80 2.74 5.80
N ALA A 102 -11.62 2.15 4.92
CA ALA A 102 -13.03 1.86 5.18
C ALA A 102 -13.22 0.80 6.28
N ASP A 103 -12.45 -0.29 6.23
CA ASP A 103 -12.52 -1.37 7.23
C ASP A 103 -11.30 -1.43 8.16
N GLN A 104 -10.36 -0.49 7.99
CA GLN A 104 -9.10 -0.40 8.74
C GLN A 104 -8.27 -1.68 8.66
N SER A 105 -8.30 -2.39 7.52
CA SER A 105 -7.53 -3.60 7.30
C SER A 105 -6.26 -3.37 6.49
N ILE A 106 -5.35 -4.34 6.57
CA ILE A 106 -4.11 -4.36 5.80
C ILE A 106 -3.99 -5.67 5.03
N THR A 107 -3.55 -5.54 3.79
CA THR A 107 -2.85 -6.58 3.04
C THR A 107 -1.37 -6.21 3.00
N GLY A 108 -0.50 -7.05 3.55
CA GLY A 108 0.94 -6.88 3.53
C GLY A 108 1.63 -7.91 2.63
N PHE A 109 2.75 -7.52 2.02
CA PHE A 109 3.64 -8.40 1.28
C PHE A 109 5.10 -8.11 1.63
N PHE A 110 5.68 -8.96 2.47
CA PHE A 110 7.10 -8.96 2.77
C PHE A 110 7.83 -9.70 1.65
N PHE A 111 8.62 -8.96 0.89
CA PHE A 111 9.22 -9.40 -0.35
C PHE A 111 10.73 -9.50 -0.20
N LEU A 112 11.26 -10.62 -0.71
CA LEU A 112 12.69 -10.87 -0.83
C LEU A 112 13.03 -10.81 -2.33
N PRO A 113 13.54 -9.67 -2.84
CA PRO A 113 13.92 -9.54 -4.24
C PRO A 113 14.94 -10.62 -4.64
N PRO A 114 14.84 -11.23 -5.83
CA PRO A 114 15.87 -12.14 -6.28
C PRO A 114 17.20 -11.40 -6.49
N ASP A 115 18.32 -12.01 -6.10
CA ASP A 115 19.63 -11.52 -6.51
C ASP A 115 19.89 -11.92 -7.97
N MET A 116 19.74 -10.95 -8.88
CA MET A 116 19.92 -11.15 -10.31
C MET A 116 21.35 -11.53 -10.70
N SER A 117 22.33 -11.31 -9.82
CA SER A 117 23.73 -11.70 -10.04
C SER A 117 24.02 -13.15 -9.65
N ALA A 118 23.09 -13.82 -8.96
CA ALA A 118 23.25 -15.18 -8.46
C ALA A 118 22.24 -16.15 -9.10
N PRO A 119 22.61 -16.84 -10.20
CA PRO A 119 21.77 -17.87 -10.81
C PRO A 119 21.37 -18.94 -9.77
N GLY A 120 20.08 -19.26 -9.70
CA GLY A 120 19.55 -20.20 -8.70
C GLY A 120 19.17 -19.56 -7.36
N ASP A 121 19.19 -18.23 -7.25
CA ASP A 121 18.58 -17.58 -6.10
C ASP A 121 17.06 -17.85 -6.07
N HIS A 122 16.60 -18.44 -4.97
CA HIS A 122 15.22 -18.81 -4.72
C HIS A 122 14.59 -18.03 -3.56
N ARG A 123 15.24 -16.98 -3.04
CA ARG A 123 14.75 -16.24 -1.87
C ARG A 123 13.37 -15.63 -2.08
N MET A 124 13.01 -15.32 -3.32
CA MET A 124 11.67 -14.85 -3.67
C MET A 124 10.58 -15.84 -3.21
N ALA A 125 10.85 -17.15 -3.23
CA ALA A 125 9.93 -18.18 -2.76
C ALA A 125 9.67 -18.14 -1.24
N ALA A 126 10.54 -17.48 -0.48
CA ALA A 126 10.37 -17.23 0.96
C ALA A 126 9.67 -15.88 1.26
N SER A 127 9.19 -15.15 0.25
CA SER A 127 8.35 -13.97 0.43
C SER A 127 7.01 -14.34 1.10
N ARG A 128 6.45 -13.42 1.89
CA ARG A 128 5.32 -13.70 2.78
C ARG A 128 4.19 -12.69 2.62
N TRP A 129 2.97 -13.22 2.50
CA TRP A 129 1.73 -12.44 2.61
C TRP A 129 1.34 -12.28 4.07
N LEU A 130 0.87 -11.09 4.44
CA LEU A 130 0.48 -10.73 5.80
C LEU A 130 -0.91 -10.10 5.81
N GLY A 131 -1.62 -10.28 6.93
CA GLY A 131 -2.99 -9.79 7.10
C GLY A 131 -4.02 -10.74 6.52
N LYS A 132 -5.17 -10.20 6.11
CA LYS A 132 -6.23 -11.01 5.48
C LYS A 132 -5.71 -11.56 4.15
N THR A 133 -6.12 -12.79 3.80
CA THR A 133 -5.87 -13.35 2.46
C THR A 133 -6.37 -12.35 1.40
N PRO A 134 -5.49 -11.81 0.55
CA PRO A 134 -5.90 -10.79 -0.40
C PRO A 134 -6.81 -11.39 -1.49
N ALA A 135 -7.74 -10.57 -1.97
CA ALA A 135 -8.34 -10.80 -3.28
C ALA A 135 -7.23 -10.80 -4.35
N LYS A 136 -7.42 -11.61 -5.42
CA LYS A 136 -6.41 -11.81 -6.47
C LYS A 136 -5.84 -10.49 -7.00
N GLU A 137 -6.70 -9.49 -7.21
CA GLU A 137 -6.29 -8.17 -7.71
C GLU A 137 -5.28 -7.46 -6.79
N ARG A 138 -5.48 -7.52 -5.46
CA ARG A 138 -4.57 -6.91 -4.49
C ARG A 138 -3.23 -7.65 -4.44
N SER A 139 -3.26 -8.99 -4.52
CA SER A 139 -2.02 -9.78 -4.58
C SER A 139 -1.25 -9.55 -5.87
N ASP A 140 -1.93 -9.54 -7.02
CA ASP A 140 -1.29 -9.28 -8.31
C ASP A 140 -0.66 -7.88 -8.32
N PHE A 141 -1.38 -6.87 -7.81
CA PHE A 141 -0.88 -5.50 -7.72
C PHE A 141 0.39 -5.42 -6.87
N LEU A 142 0.38 -5.99 -5.66
CA LEU A 142 1.54 -5.93 -4.76
C LEU A 142 2.74 -6.71 -5.29
N LEU A 143 2.51 -7.89 -5.89
CA LEU A 143 3.56 -8.67 -6.52
C LEU A 143 4.19 -7.91 -7.69
N ASN A 144 3.37 -7.35 -8.59
CA ASN A 144 3.87 -6.58 -9.73
C ASN A 144 4.61 -5.32 -9.28
N ARG A 145 4.13 -4.63 -8.24
CA ARG A 145 4.84 -3.47 -7.68
C ARG A 145 6.19 -3.88 -7.11
N ALA A 146 6.24 -4.97 -6.34
CA ALA A 146 7.46 -5.49 -5.75
C ALA A 146 8.51 -5.88 -6.79
N LEU A 147 8.09 -6.60 -7.83
CA LEU A 147 8.95 -6.97 -8.96
C LEU A 147 9.46 -5.73 -9.69
N LYS A 148 8.58 -4.78 -10.01
CA LYS A 148 8.97 -3.54 -10.69
C LYS A 148 10.03 -2.78 -9.91
N ASP A 149 9.80 -2.55 -8.62
CA ASP A 149 10.72 -1.75 -7.81
C ASP A 149 12.08 -2.47 -7.55
N ALA A 150 12.13 -3.79 -7.72
CA ALA A 150 13.34 -4.60 -7.59
C ALA A 150 14.19 -4.64 -8.87
N MET A 151 13.63 -4.27 -10.01
CA MET A 151 14.39 -4.20 -11.26
C MET A 151 15.32 -2.96 -11.25
N PRO A 152 16.57 -3.07 -11.71
CA PRO A 152 17.45 -1.92 -11.88
C PRO A 152 16.88 -0.94 -12.92
N GLU A 153 17.11 0.36 -12.72
CA GLU A 153 16.54 1.46 -13.53
C GLU A 153 16.83 1.33 -15.04
N THR A 154 17.92 0.64 -15.42
CA THR A 154 18.30 0.37 -16.81
C THR A 154 17.35 -0.55 -17.57
N GLU A 155 16.53 -1.35 -16.89
CA GLU A 155 15.51 -2.22 -17.52
C GLU A 155 14.09 -1.63 -17.48
N GLN A 156 13.90 -0.48 -16.84
CA GLN A 156 12.60 0.15 -16.65
C GLN A 156 12.25 1.18 -17.74
N GLN A 157 13.17 1.48 -18.66
CA GLN A 157 12.90 2.30 -19.84
C GLN A 157 12.24 1.47 -20.94
N PRO A 158 11.04 1.86 -21.45
CA PRO A 158 10.61 1.32 -22.72
C PRO A 158 11.65 1.76 -23.75
N ALA A 159 12.06 0.83 -24.61
CA ALA A 159 12.94 1.09 -25.74
C ALA A 159 12.47 2.35 -26.47
N VAL A 160 13.10 3.50 -26.16
CA VAL A 160 13.01 4.68 -26.99
C VAL A 160 13.76 4.27 -28.24
N LYS A 161 12.98 3.84 -29.22
CA LYS A 161 13.40 3.63 -30.61
C LYS A 161 14.42 4.71 -30.94
N ALA A 162 15.66 4.28 -31.11
CA ALA A 162 16.58 4.93 -32.01
C ALA A 162 15.83 5.09 -33.34
N ALA A 163 15.49 6.32 -33.67
CA ALA A 163 15.05 6.71 -35.00
C ALA A 163 15.98 7.85 -35.43
N ASN A 164 16.95 7.44 -36.25
CA ASN A 164 17.73 8.16 -37.27
C ASN A 164 17.98 9.66 -37.08
#